data_AF-A0AAD0YEY1-F1
#
_entry.id   AF-A0AAD0YEY1-F1
#
_cell.length_a   1.000
_cell.length_b   1.000
_cell.length_c   1.000
_cell.angle_alpha   90.00
_cell.angle_beta   90.00
_cell.angle_gamma   90.00
#
_symmetry.space_group_name_H-M   'P 1'
#
loop_
_entity.id
_entity.type
_entity.pdbx_description
1 polymer ?
#
loop_
_entity_poly.entity_id
_entity_poly.type
_entity_poly.pdbx_seq_one_letter_code
_entity_poly.pdbx_strand_id
1 'polypeptide(L)'
;MRNFLLPTELFREKKIEIFFDEKQKAIIKQVDSYPPALINEIDFDKEAEKIISQSDFNVPKLMKEKTTTEISTLILSGDQLPPGTPFQYGRKYEVEVANYKVPFTGNNIFLNYFHISITSKA
;
A
#
# COMPACT_ATOMS: atom_id res chain seq x y z
N MET A 1 -18.47 -27.21 -22.05
CA MET A 1 -17.75 -25.95 -22.29
C MET A 1 -17.93 -25.07 -21.07
N ARG A 2 -16.90 -24.95 -20.22
CA ARG A 2 -16.93 -24.06 -19.06
C ARG A 2 -16.48 -22.69 -19.55
N ASN A 3 -17.37 -21.71 -19.49
CA ASN A 3 -17.01 -20.30 -19.62
C ASN A 3 -16.09 -19.96 -18.45
N PHE A 4 -14.79 -19.89 -18.73
CA PHE A 4 -13.86 -19.20 -17.86
C PHE A 4 -14.24 -17.72 -17.94
N LEU A 5 -14.87 -17.23 -16.88
CA LEU A 5 -14.83 -15.80 -16.59
C LEU A 5 -13.36 -15.47 -16.38
N LEU A 6 -12.72 -14.93 -17.43
CA LEU A 6 -11.41 -14.30 -17.33
C LEU A 6 -11.50 -13.29 -16.18
N PRO A 7 -10.57 -13.32 -15.21
CA PRO A 7 -10.52 -12.31 -14.17
C PRO A 7 -10.53 -10.94 -14.83
N THR A 8 -11.58 -10.22 -14.52
CA THR A 8 -11.84 -8.83 -14.84
C THR A 8 -10.56 -8.00 -14.77
N GLU A 9 -10.43 -7.07 -15.71
CA GLU A 9 -9.41 -6.01 -15.80
C GLU A 9 -9.40 -5.10 -14.54
N LEU A 10 -9.10 -5.67 -13.37
CA LEU A 10 -8.97 -4.98 -12.09
C LEU A 10 -7.56 -4.41 -11.88
N PHE A 11 -6.65 -4.66 -12.81
CA PHE A 11 -5.24 -4.28 -12.74
C PHE A 11 -4.91 -3.20 -13.78
N ARG A 12 -5.27 -1.96 -13.49
CA ARG A 12 -4.40 -0.84 -13.88
C ARG A 12 -3.62 -0.42 -12.64
N GLU A 13 -2.65 -1.25 -12.25
CA GLU A 13 -1.57 -0.82 -11.36
C GLU A 13 -0.83 0.31 -12.09
N LYS A 14 -1.03 1.55 -11.63
CA LYS A 14 -0.32 2.69 -12.19
C LYS A 14 1.12 2.69 -11.65
N LYS A 15 1.99 1.85 -12.21
CA LYS A 15 3.43 1.74 -11.88
C LYS A 15 3.95 2.92 -11.06
N ILE A 16 4.45 2.67 -9.85
CA ILE A 16 4.81 3.73 -8.89
C ILE A 16 5.79 4.74 -9.51
N GLU A 17 6.61 4.29 -10.46
CA GLU A 17 7.48 5.11 -11.28
C GLU A 17 6.69 6.19 -12.03
N ILE A 18 5.56 5.84 -12.68
CA ILE A 18 4.67 6.79 -13.36
C ILE A 18 4.10 7.81 -12.38
N PHE A 19 3.76 7.41 -11.15
CA PHE A 19 3.30 8.35 -10.12
C PHE A 19 4.39 9.36 -9.76
N PHE A 20 5.62 8.91 -9.53
CA PHE A 20 6.76 9.82 -9.27
C PHE A 20 7.07 10.70 -10.50
N ASP A 21 7.00 10.14 -11.70
CA ASP A 21 7.29 10.84 -12.96
C ASP A 21 6.27 11.97 -13.22
N GLU A 22 4.99 11.71 -12.99
CA GLU A 22 3.93 12.71 -13.10
C GLU A 22 4.07 13.81 -12.05
N LYS A 23 4.40 13.44 -10.80
CA LYS A 23 4.60 14.41 -9.72
C LYS A 23 5.82 15.28 -9.99
N GLN A 24 6.92 14.70 -10.45
CA GLN A 24 8.11 15.44 -10.88
C GLN A 24 7.79 16.41 -12.01
N LYS A 25 7.04 15.98 -13.04
CA LYS A 25 6.61 16.87 -14.13
C LYS A 25 5.74 18.02 -13.64
N ALA A 26 4.84 17.77 -12.68
CA ALA A 26 4.01 18.81 -12.08
C ALA A 26 4.85 19.84 -11.30
N ILE A 27 5.82 19.37 -10.51
CA ILE A 27 6.75 20.23 -9.77
C ILE A 27 7.59 21.08 -10.72
N ILE A 28 8.19 20.47 -11.75
CA ILE A 28 8.98 21.21 -12.76
C ILE A 28 8.13 22.29 -13.42
N LYS A 29 6.90 21.97 -13.86
CA LYS A 29 6.00 22.95 -14.47
C LYS A 29 5.66 24.11 -13.52
N GLN A 30 5.50 23.84 -12.23
CA GLN A 30 5.26 24.87 -11.23
C GLN A 30 6.50 25.76 -11.06
N VAL A 31 7.69 25.17 -11.01
CA VAL A 31 8.95 25.90 -10.93
C VAL A 31 9.19 26.78 -12.18
N ASP A 32 8.96 26.24 -13.36
CA ASP A 32 9.11 26.96 -14.64
C ASP A 32 8.12 28.13 -14.79
N SER A 33 7.03 28.12 -14.01
CA SER A 33 6.05 29.21 -14.01
C SER A 33 6.44 30.40 -13.14
N TYR A 34 7.50 30.29 -12.32
CA TYR A 34 7.94 31.41 -11.48
C TYR A 34 8.50 32.56 -12.33
N PRO A 35 8.12 33.81 -12.02
CA PRO A 35 8.74 34.98 -12.65
C PRO A 35 10.24 35.02 -12.33
N PRO A 36 11.12 35.40 -13.28
CA PRO A 36 12.56 35.50 -13.05
C PRO A 36 12.95 36.40 -11.87
N ALA A 37 12.16 37.44 -11.60
CA ALA A 37 12.35 38.32 -10.45
C ALA A 37 12.11 37.62 -9.11
N LEU A 38 11.17 36.67 -9.05
CA LEU A 38 10.81 35.94 -7.84
C LEU A 38 11.85 34.89 -7.46
N ILE A 39 12.53 34.31 -8.45
CA ILE A 39 13.54 33.25 -8.25
C ILE A 39 14.72 33.76 -7.42
N ASN A 40 15.10 35.04 -7.57
CA ASN A 40 16.23 35.63 -6.86
C ASN A 40 15.92 35.99 -5.40
N GLU A 41 14.64 36.05 -5.03
CA GLU A 41 14.17 36.45 -3.69
C GLU A 41 13.56 35.28 -2.91
N ILE A 42 13.47 34.10 -3.53
CA ILE A 42 12.84 32.93 -2.93
C ILE A 42 13.77 32.30 -1.89
N ASP A 43 13.19 31.98 -0.74
CA ASP A 43 13.77 31.05 0.22
C ASP A 43 13.50 29.62 -0.28
N PHE A 44 14.52 29.01 -0.87
CA PHE A 44 14.42 27.71 -1.52
C PHE A 44 13.89 26.61 -0.59
N ASP A 45 14.33 26.61 0.68
CA ASP A 45 13.94 25.57 1.63
C ASP A 45 12.46 25.67 1.97
N LYS A 46 11.96 26.90 2.22
CA LYS A 46 10.54 27.13 2.49
C LYS A 46 9.65 26.84 1.29
N GLU A 47 10.06 27.25 0.08
CA GLU A 47 9.25 27.00 -1.11
C GLU A 47 9.26 25.51 -1.47
N ALA A 48 10.37 24.80 -1.26
CA ALA A 48 10.44 23.34 -1.40
C ALA A 48 9.49 22.64 -0.43
N GLU A 49 9.50 23.00 0.86
CA GLU A 49 8.56 22.45 1.86
C GLU A 49 7.10 22.68 1.46
N LYS A 50 6.79 23.89 0.99
CA LYS A 50 5.45 24.24 0.51
C LYS A 50 5.05 23.38 -0.70
N ILE A 51 5.91 23.25 -1.71
CA ILE A 51 5.64 22.42 -2.90
C ILE A 51 5.45 20.95 -2.49
N ILE A 52 6.29 20.41 -1.61
CA ILE A 52 6.17 19.03 -1.09
C ILE A 52 4.84 18.84 -0.34
N SER A 53 4.45 19.81 0.50
CA SER A 53 3.18 19.77 1.22
C SER A 53 1.96 19.82 0.30
N GLN A 54 2.06 20.56 -0.82
CA GLN A 54 1.01 20.68 -1.83
C GLN A 54 0.92 19.47 -2.77
N SER A 55 2.00 18.71 -2.92
CA SER A 55 2.10 17.63 -3.90
C SER A 55 1.58 16.27 -3.39
N ASP A 56 0.92 16.24 -2.22
CA ASP A 56 0.36 15.03 -1.59
C ASP A 56 1.38 13.89 -1.43
N PHE A 57 2.66 14.23 -1.21
CA PHE A 57 3.74 13.29 -0.90
C PHE A 57 3.67 12.76 0.55
N ASN A 58 2.47 12.48 1.06
CA ASN A 58 2.35 11.85 2.37
C ASN A 58 2.69 10.36 2.26
N VAL A 59 3.95 10.05 2.47
CA VAL A 59 4.46 8.68 2.59
C VAL A 59 3.69 7.97 3.72
N PRO A 60 3.21 6.73 3.50
CA PRO A 60 2.49 6.00 4.52
C PRO A 60 3.30 5.86 5.80
N LYS A 61 2.68 6.22 6.93
CA LYS A 61 3.24 5.98 8.26
C LYS A 61 2.26 5.12 9.05
N LEU A 62 2.73 3.97 9.51
CA LEU A 62 1.94 3.07 10.36
C LEU A 62 1.63 3.76 11.70
N MET A 63 0.37 3.72 12.10
CA MET A 63 -0.11 4.23 13.39
C MET A 63 -0.17 3.07 14.39
N LYS A 64 1.00 2.67 14.89
CA LYS A 64 1.13 1.47 15.73
C LYS A 64 0.22 1.52 16.96
N GLU A 65 0.07 2.70 17.54
CA GLU A 65 -0.75 3.00 18.71
C GLU A 65 -2.26 2.82 18.48
N LYS A 66 -2.72 2.76 17.23
CA LYS A 66 -4.13 2.52 16.87
C LYS A 66 -4.37 1.14 16.29
N THR A 67 -3.39 0.23 16.38
CA THR A 67 -3.52 -1.14 15.90
C THR A 67 -4.57 -1.86 16.73
N THR A 68 -5.53 -2.50 16.07
CA THR A 68 -6.50 -3.39 16.73
C THR A 68 -6.21 -4.82 16.36
N THR A 69 -6.29 -5.71 17.36
CA THR A 69 -6.12 -7.15 17.18
C THR A 69 -7.42 -7.87 17.47
N GLU A 70 -7.77 -8.82 16.62
CA GLU A 70 -8.98 -9.62 16.73
C GLU A 70 -8.59 -11.09 16.54
N ILE A 71 -8.87 -11.93 17.53
CA ILE A 71 -8.66 -13.37 17.42
C ILE A 71 -9.94 -13.99 16.91
N SER A 72 -9.87 -14.69 15.78
CA SER A 72 -10.98 -15.46 15.24
C SER A 72 -10.62 -16.93 15.19
N THR A 73 -11.62 -17.78 15.31
CA THR A 73 -11.43 -19.22 15.23
C THR A 73 -12.00 -19.74 13.91
N LEU A 74 -11.20 -20.49 13.17
CA LEU A 74 -11.57 -21.10 11.90
C LEU A 74 -11.43 -22.60 12.00
N ILE A 75 -12.37 -23.32 11.37
CA ILE A 75 -12.23 -24.76 11.18
C ILE A 75 -11.65 -24.99 9.79
N LEU A 76 -10.42 -25.48 9.75
CA LEU A 76 -9.69 -25.75 8.53
C LEU A 76 -9.50 -27.26 8.34
N SER A 77 -9.55 -27.70 7.09
CA SER A 77 -9.06 -29.03 6.73
C SER A 77 -7.53 -29.04 6.79
N GLY A 78 -6.93 -30.19 7.10
CA GLY A 78 -5.47 -30.28 7.25
C GLY A 78 -4.65 -29.79 6.05
N ASP A 79 -5.17 -29.94 4.83
CA ASP A 79 -4.56 -29.45 3.58
C ASP A 79 -4.57 -27.91 3.43
N GLN A 80 -5.38 -27.23 4.24
CA GLN A 80 -5.47 -25.78 4.30
C GLN A 80 -4.55 -25.19 5.40
N LEU A 81 -3.88 -26.04 6.18
CA LEU A 81 -2.95 -25.60 7.20
C LEU A 81 -1.68 -25.01 6.57
N PRO A 82 -0.95 -24.16 7.32
CA PRO A 82 0.30 -23.59 6.85
C PRO A 82 1.29 -24.69 6.39
N PRO A 83 1.95 -24.56 5.20
CA PRO A 83 2.98 -25.49 4.74
C PRO A 83 3.97 -25.93 5.83
N GLY A 84 4.25 -27.24 5.92
CA GLY A 84 5.12 -27.80 6.95
C GLY A 84 4.40 -28.17 8.26
N THR A 85 3.13 -27.81 8.43
CA THR A 85 2.32 -28.29 9.56
C THR A 85 1.93 -29.75 9.35
N PRO A 86 2.31 -30.69 10.25
CA PRO A 86 1.90 -32.07 10.13
C PRO A 86 0.39 -32.21 10.40
N PHE A 87 -0.32 -32.89 9.52
CA PHE A 87 -1.76 -33.12 9.66
C PHE A 87 -2.17 -34.51 9.21
N GLN A 88 -3.36 -34.93 9.67
CA GLN A 88 -4.00 -36.17 9.26
C GLN A 88 -5.01 -35.87 8.15
N TYR A 89 -4.89 -36.58 7.03
CA TYR A 89 -5.78 -36.39 5.89
C TYR A 89 -7.25 -36.66 6.29
N GLY A 90 -8.15 -35.77 5.86
CA GLY A 90 -9.58 -35.84 6.20
C GLY A 90 -9.94 -35.35 7.61
N ARG A 91 -8.97 -34.96 8.44
CA ARG A 91 -9.23 -34.37 9.76
C ARG A 91 -9.38 -32.85 9.65
N LYS A 92 -10.33 -32.32 10.42
CA LYS A 92 -10.53 -30.88 10.62
C LYS A 92 -9.86 -30.41 11.90
N TYR A 93 -9.34 -29.21 11.85
CA TYR A 93 -8.59 -28.56 12.92
C TYR A 93 -9.24 -27.22 13.24
N GLU A 94 -9.40 -26.96 14.54
CA GLU A 94 -9.76 -25.66 15.04
C GLU A 94 -8.47 -24.83 15.13
N VAL A 95 -8.44 -23.73 14.40
CA VAL A 95 -7.26 -22.87 14.25
C VAL A 95 -7.63 -21.48 14.72
N GLU A 96 -6.88 -20.98 15.70
CA GLU A 96 -6.94 -19.59 16.11
C GLU A 96 -6.13 -18.72 15.15
N VAL A 97 -6.74 -17.67 14.64
CA VAL A 97 -6.16 -16.72 13.71
C VAL A 97 -6.15 -15.35 14.38
N ALA A 98 -4.95 -14.81 14.60
CA ALA A 98 -4.77 -13.44 15.06
C ALA A 98 -4.82 -12.47 13.87
N ASN A 99 -5.89 -11.70 13.77
CA ASN A 99 -6.09 -10.68 12.74
C ASN A 99 -5.65 -9.31 13.27
N TYR A 100 -4.67 -8.71 12.60
CA TYR A 100 -4.18 -7.38 12.94
C TYR A 100 -4.71 -6.37 11.93
N LYS A 101 -5.43 -5.35 12.39
CA LYS A 101 -5.80 -4.18 11.59
C LYS A 101 -4.88 -3.03 11.99
N VAL A 102 -3.91 -2.72 11.13
CA VAL A 102 -2.91 -1.66 11.35
C VAL A 102 -3.32 -0.44 10.51
N PRO A 103 -3.88 0.62 11.12
CA PRO A 103 -4.15 1.85 10.39
C PRO A 103 -2.84 2.57 10.04
N PHE A 104 -2.89 3.37 8.98
CA PHE A 104 -1.77 4.20 8.53
C PHE A 104 -2.29 5.59 8.16
N THR A 105 -1.42 6.59 8.24
CA THR A 105 -1.65 7.92 7.67
C THR A 105 -0.93 8.05 6.34
N GLY A 106 -1.47 8.86 5.43
CA GLY A 106 -0.84 9.18 4.16
C GLY A 106 -1.51 8.50 2.97
N ASN A 107 -0.84 8.52 1.83
CA ASN A 107 -1.46 8.14 0.57
C ASN A 107 -1.53 6.62 0.43
N ASN A 108 -2.74 6.06 0.35
CA ASN A 108 -2.98 4.62 0.23
C ASN A 108 -2.42 4.02 -1.07
N ILE A 109 -2.12 4.85 -2.08
CA ILE A 109 -1.60 4.40 -3.36
C ILE A 109 -0.28 3.62 -3.19
N PHE A 110 0.53 3.97 -2.20
CA PHE A 110 1.79 3.28 -1.91
C PHE A 110 1.56 1.83 -1.44
N LEU A 111 0.49 1.56 -0.69
CA LEU A 111 0.16 0.20 -0.23
C LEU A 111 -0.47 -0.66 -1.32
N ASN A 112 -0.93 -0.07 -2.41
CA ASN A 112 -1.40 -0.83 -3.57
C ASN A 112 -0.23 -1.32 -4.43
N TYR A 113 0.92 -0.62 -4.44
CA TYR A 113 2.10 -1.00 -5.22
C TYR A 113 3.01 -2.00 -4.50
N PHE A 114 3.18 -1.82 -3.20
CA PHE A 114 3.71 -2.91 -2.41
C PHE A 114 2.58 -3.92 -2.31
N HIS A 115 2.66 -5.02 -3.07
CA HIS A 115 1.91 -6.24 -2.74
C HIS A 115 2.33 -6.65 -1.31
N ILE A 116 1.77 -5.98 -0.32
CA ILE A 116 1.67 -6.46 1.05
C ILE A 116 0.42 -7.34 1.06
N SER A 117 0.37 -8.31 0.14
CA SER A 117 -0.12 -9.61 0.52
C SER A 117 0.92 -10.13 1.49
N ILE A 118 0.74 -9.84 2.79
CA ILE A 118 1.27 -10.73 3.82
C ILE A 118 0.42 -11.99 3.71
N THR A 119 0.60 -12.75 2.62
CA THR A 119 0.42 -14.18 2.69
C THR A 119 1.49 -14.60 3.68
N SER A 120 1.08 -14.92 4.90
CA SER A 120 1.96 -15.60 5.84
C SER A 120 2.48 -16.83 5.11
N LYS A 121 3.75 -16.81 4.72
CA LYS A 121 4.47 -18.05 4.53
C LYS A 121 4.49 -18.71 5.90
N ALA A 122 3.91 -19.90 5.91
CA ALA A 122 3.98 -20.87 6.98
C ALA A 122 5.41 -21.09 7.49
#